data_AF-A0A356M219-F1
#
_entry.id   AF-A0A356M219-F1
#
_cell.length_a   1.000
_cell.length_b   1.000
_cell.length_c   1.000
_cell.angle_alpha   90.00
_cell.angle_beta   90.00
_cell.angle_gamma   90.00
#
_symmetry.space_group_name_H-M   'P 1'
#
loop_
_entity.id
_entity.type
_entity.pdbx_description
1 polymer ?
#
loop_
_entity_poly.entity_id
_entity_poly.type
_entity_poly.pdbx_seq_one_letter_code
_entity_poly.pdbx_strand_id
1 'polypeptide(L)'
;TYWSPAAIERVTGWKPEGAAANGLIHLINSGAAALDGCGEMRDDEGNAVMKPFWEISSADADACLQATQWCPADIGYFRGGGFSSAFETKAEMPVTMVRMNNIAGLGPVLQIAEGYTAILPENASQILQKRTDPTWPTTWFVPRLTGEGAFKDVYSVMANWGANHGAFCYGHIGAKLITLCSMLRVPVSLHNVPAEQVFRPHAWSAFGTVETESADYRACAAYGPMFG
;
A
#
# COMPACT_ATOMS: atom_id res chain seq x y z
N THR A 1 10.49 4.60 -1.51
CA THR A 1 11.36 4.87 -2.69
C THR A 1 10.86 4.14 -3.91
N TYR A 2 10.81 4.77 -5.08
CA TYR A 2 10.58 4.04 -6.34
C TYR A 2 11.89 3.45 -6.84
N TRP A 3 11.90 2.14 -7.06
CA TRP A 3 13.00 1.41 -7.67
C TRP A 3 12.60 0.93 -9.06
N SER A 4 13.12 1.58 -10.09
CA SER A 4 12.96 1.12 -11.47
C SER A 4 13.76 -0.17 -11.71
N PRO A 5 13.37 -1.03 -12.68
CA PRO A 5 14.12 -2.24 -12.99
C PRO A 5 15.60 -1.97 -13.29
N ALA A 6 15.87 -0.95 -14.11
CA ALA A 6 17.23 -0.53 -14.45
C ALA A 6 18.02 -0.03 -13.23
N ALA A 7 17.36 0.63 -12.26
CA ALA A 7 18.02 1.08 -11.05
C ALA A 7 18.39 -0.09 -10.13
N ILE A 8 17.51 -1.10 -10.01
CA ILE A 8 17.78 -2.32 -9.24
C ILE A 8 18.95 -3.08 -9.85
N GLU A 9 18.91 -3.34 -11.16
CA GLU A 9 19.99 -4.07 -11.86
C GLU A 9 21.33 -3.34 -11.74
N ARG A 10 21.35 -2.01 -11.92
CA ARG A 10 22.56 -1.20 -11.80
C ARG A 10 23.22 -1.29 -10.42
N VAL A 11 22.45 -1.39 -9.34
CA VAL A 11 23.00 -1.33 -7.97
C VAL A 11 23.16 -2.69 -7.30
N THR A 12 22.42 -3.70 -7.76
CA THR A 12 22.45 -5.06 -7.18
C THR A 12 23.10 -6.09 -8.11
N GLY A 13 23.23 -5.79 -9.40
CA GLY A 13 23.62 -6.74 -10.45
C GLY A 13 22.53 -7.75 -10.81
N TRP A 14 21.37 -7.72 -10.14
CA TRP A 14 20.24 -8.60 -10.41
C TRP A 14 19.21 -7.89 -11.29
N LYS A 15 18.86 -8.52 -12.42
CA LYS A 15 17.76 -8.09 -13.27
C LYS A 15 16.42 -8.50 -12.64
N PRO A 16 15.51 -7.57 -12.30
CA PRO A 16 14.24 -7.93 -11.68
C PRO A 16 13.35 -8.78 -12.57
N GLU A 17 12.71 -9.77 -11.96
CA GLU A 17 11.79 -10.72 -12.60
C GLU A 17 10.50 -10.86 -11.78
N GLY A 18 9.52 -11.61 -12.29
CA GLY A 18 8.25 -11.85 -11.61
C GLY A 18 7.51 -10.54 -11.28
N ALA A 19 6.99 -10.44 -10.05
CA ALA A 19 6.29 -9.24 -9.58
C ALA A 19 7.13 -7.95 -9.70
N ALA A 20 8.46 -8.03 -9.51
CA ALA A 20 9.34 -6.88 -9.54
C ALA A 20 9.77 -6.43 -10.95
N ALA A 21 9.37 -7.14 -12.01
CA ALA A 21 9.85 -6.93 -13.38
C ALA A 21 9.59 -5.50 -13.93
N ASN A 22 8.50 -4.86 -13.48
CA ASN A 22 8.12 -3.50 -13.89
C ASN A 22 8.56 -2.41 -12.90
N GLY A 23 9.35 -2.78 -11.90
CA GLY A 23 9.77 -1.92 -10.80
C GLY A 23 8.89 -2.11 -9.57
N LEU A 24 9.28 -1.47 -8.49
CA LEU A 24 8.61 -1.59 -7.19
C LEU A 24 8.75 -0.31 -6.36
N ILE A 25 7.97 -0.24 -5.29
CA ILE A 25 7.98 0.84 -4.32
C ILE A 25 8.41 0.27 -2.97
N HIS A 26 9.47 0.84 -2.40
CA HIS A 26 9.90 0.58 -1.03
C HIS A 26 8.98 1.34 -0.07
N LEU A 27 8.15 0.60 0.65
CA LEU A 27 7.34 1.09 1.76
C LEU A 27 8.09 0.79 3.06
N ILE A 28 8.40 1.84 3.81
CA ILE A 28 9.24 1.80 4.99
C ILE A 28 8.86 2.94 5.91
N ASN A 29 8.26 2.63 7.05
CA ASN A 29 7.94 3.65 8.05
C ASN A 29 9.18 3.96 8.90
N SER A 30 9.21 5.13 9.52
CA SER A 30 10.33 5.59 10.36
C SER A 30 10.39 4.90 11.73
N GLY A 31 10.54 3.57 11.71
CA GLY A 31 10.84 2.75 12.88
C GLY A 31 9.71 1.88 13.43
N ALA A 32 8.47 2.03 12.99
CA ALA A 32 7.35 1.27 13.54
C ALA A 32 6.40 0.74 12.48
N ALA A 33 6.00 -0.52 12.61
CA ALA A 33 4.89 -1.12 11.87
C ALA A 33 4.25 -2.22 12.72
N ALA A 34 2.99 -2.54 12.46
CA ALA A 34 2.33 -3.71 13.07
C ALA A 34 3.10 -4.97 12.68
N LEU A 35 3.39 -5.84 13.65
CA LEU A 35 4.22 -7.03 13.43
C LEU A 35 3.56 -8.02 12.47
N ASP A 36 2.23 -8.01 12.40
CA ASP A 36 1.41 -8.73 11.42
C ASP A 36 1.90 -8.48 9.97
N GLY A 37 2.45 -7.30 9.70
CA GLY A 37 3.00 -6.92 8.40
C GLY A 37 4.27 -7.67 7.98
N CYS A 38 4.90 -8.45 8.86
CA CYS A 38 6.01 -9.34 8.47
C CYS A 38 5.55 -10.46 7.52
N GLY A 39 4.25 -10.78 7.51
CA GLY A 39 3.67 -11.80 6.63
C GLY A 39 3.94 -13.22 7.08
N GLU A 40 4.14 -13.48 8.38
CA GLU A 40 4.40 -14.83 8.92
C GLU A 40 3.14 -15.62 9.31
N MET A 41 1.97 -14.98 9.38
CA MET A 41 0.72 -15.72 9.64
C MET A 41 0.35 -16.58 8.43
N ARG A 42 -0.26 -17.75 8.68
CA ARG A 42 -0.66 -18.71 7.62
C ARG A 42 -2.14 -19.05 7.71
N ASP A 43 -2.84 -19.07 6.58
CA ASP A 43 -4.19 -19.65 6.52
C ASP A 43 -4.14 -21.20 6.53
N ASP A 44 -5.31 -21.84 6.49
CA ASP A 44 -5.43 -23.31 6.50
C ASP A 44 -4.82 -23.98 5.25
N GLU A 45 -4.63 -23.22 4.16
CA GLU A 45 -4.00 -23.67 2.92
C GLU A 45 -2.47 -23.42 2.92
N GLY A 46 -1.95 -22.76 3.97
CA GLY A 46 -0.54 -22.41 4.10
C GLY A 46 -0.13 -21.13 3.37
N ASN A 47 -1.08 -20.33 2.88
CA ASN A 47 -0.79 -19.04 2.27
C ASN A 47 -0.46 -17.99 3.34
N ALA A 48 0.43 -17.06 3.00
CA ALA A 48 0.74 -15.93 3.87
C ALA A 48 -0.43 -14.93 3.89
N VAL A 49 -0.88 -14.57 5.10
CA VAL A 49 -2.05 -13.70 5.30
C VAL A 49 -1.81 -12.71 6.45
N MET A 50 -2.67 -11.69 6.57
CA MET A 50 -2.86 -10.96 7.82
C MET A 50 -4.30 -11.21 8.29
N LYS A 51 -4.47 -11.68 9.53
CA LYS A 51 -5.75 -12.17 10.03
C LYS A 51 -6.47 -11.13 10.89
N PRO A 52 -7.80 -11.17 10.98
CA PRO A 52 -8.51 -10.58 12.10
C PRO A 52 -8.04 -11.19 13.43
N PHE A 53 -8.01 -10.39 14.51
CA PHE A 53 -7.39 -10.83 15.76
C PHE A 53 -8.01 -12.09 16.39
N TRP A 54 -9.30 -12.36 16.15
CA TRP A 54 -9.98 -13.55 16.66
C TRP A 54 -9.61 -14.84 15.92
N GLU A 55 -8.89 -14.74 14.79
CA GLU A 55 -8.35 -15.86 14.01
C GLU A 55 -6.83 -16.04 14.20
N ILE A 56 -6.18 -15.16 14.95
CA ILE A 56 -4.73 -15.24 15.23
C ILE A 56 -4.49 -16.31 16.31
N SER A 57 -3.70 -17.32 15.96
CA SER A 57 -3.22 -18.32 16.92
C SER A 57 -1.99 -17.83 17.69
N SER A 58 -1.66 -18.47 18.80
CA SER A 58 -0.39 -18.19 19.51
C SER A 58 0.83 -18.44 18.62
N ALA A 59 0.77 -19.43 17.73
CA ALA A 59 1.86 -19.73 16.79
C ALA A 59 2.05 -18.61 15.76
N ASP A 60 0.95 -18.01 15.27
CA ASP A 60 1.02 -16.84 14.38
C ASP A 60 1.71 -15.66 15.09
N ALA A 61 1.30 -15.37 16.33
CA ALA A 61 1.87 -14.27 17.12
C ALA A 61 3.36 -14.47 17.41
N ASP A 62 3.76 -15.69 17.80
CA ASP A 62 5.16 -16.04 18.06
C ASP A 62 6.01 -15.94 16.79
N ALA A 63 5.48 -16.37 15.63
CA ALA A 63 6.17 -16.25 14.35
C ALA A 63 6.41 -14.79 13.96
N CYS A 64 5.41 -13.90 14.13
CA CYS A 64 5.58 -12.48 13.88
C CYS A 64 6.63 -11.82 14.80
N LEU A 65 6.67 -12.22 16.07
CA LEU A 65 7.69 -11.76 17.02
C LEU A 65 9.09 -12.26 16.62
N GLN A 66 9.23 -13.51 16.22
CA GLN A 66 10.50 -14.10 15.80
C GLN A 66 11.06 -13.48 14.51
N ALA A 67 10.19 -13.04 13.60
CA ALA A 67 10.58 -12.33 12.38
C ALA A 67 10.99 -10.87 12.63
N THR A 68 10.81 -10.35 13.85
CA THR A 68 11.05 -8.95 14.18
C THR A 68 12.32 -8.80 15.03
N GLN A 69 13.24 -7.95 14.57
CA GLN A 69 14.38 -7.48 15.35
C GLN A 69 14.09 -6.09 15.93
N TRP A 70 14.36 -5.94 17.23
CA TRP A 70 14.25 -4.64 17.92
C TRP A 70 15.59 -3.89 17.85
N CYS A 71 15.67 -2.91 16.96
CA CYS A 71 16.91 -2.20 16.67
C CYS A 71 16.98 -0.88 17.46
N PRO A 72 18.10 -0.55 18.14
CA PRO A 72 18.25 0.76 18.78
C PRO A 72 18.03 1.90 17.79
N ALA A 73 17.25 2.90 18.18
CA ALA A 73 16.96 4.05 17.32
C ALA A 73 18.24 4.85 16.99
N ASP A 74 18.31 5.37 15.77
CA ASP A 74 19.39 6.26 15.35
C ASP A 74 19.37 7.56 16.18
N ILE A 75 20.37 7.75 17.04
CA ILE A 75 20.51 8.91 17.92
C ILE A 75 20.71 10.23 17.16
N GLY A 76 21.08 10.18 15.88
CA GLY A 76 21.12 11.34 14.99
C GLY A 76 19.73 11.94 14.75
N TYR A 77 18.69 11.10 14.72
CA TYR A 77 17.28 11.50 14.57
C TYR A 77 16.53 11.50 15.91
N PHE A 78 16.70 10.44 16.71
CA PHE A 78 15.95 10.17 17.93
C PHE A 78 16.85 10.26 19.17
N ARG A 79 17.16 11.48 19.61
CA ARG A 79 18.09 11.74 20.73
C ARG A 79 17.69 11.10 22.06
N GLY A 80 16.41 10.78 22.25
CA GLY A 80 15.89 10.09 23.42
C GLY A 80 16.10 8.57 23.41
N GLY A 81 16.66 8.01 22.34
CA GLY A 81 16.72 6.56 22.11
C GLY A 81 15.37 5.97 21.74
N GLY A 82 15.23 4.67 21.97
CA GLY A 82 14.07 3.86 21.57
C GLY A 82 14.48 2.61 20.79
N PHE A 83 13.51 1.78 20.43
CA PHE A 83 13.73 0.62 19.58
C PHE A 83 12.75 0.62 18.41
N SER A 84 13.25 0.48 17.19
CA SER A 84 12.43 0.24 16.00
C SER A 84 12.12 -1.24 15.82
N SER A 85 10.95 -1.56 15.25
CA SER A 85 10.56 -2.91 14.88
C SER A 85 11.01 -3.23 13.45
N ALA A 86 12.22 -3.77 13.29
CA ALA A 86 12.77 -4.14 12.00
C ALA A 86 12.29 -5.54 11.58
N PHE A 87 11.62 -5.62 10.44
CA PHE A 87 11.31 -6.87 9.74
C PHE A 87 11.28 -6.60 8.24
N GLU A 88 11.31 -7.67 7.45
CA GLU A 88 11.00 -7.60 6.01
C GLU A 88 9.75 -8.43 5.76
N THR A 89 8.78 -7.88 5.01
CA THR A 89 7.62 -8.65 4.56
C THR A 89 8.06 -9.68 3.52
N LYS A 90 8.34 -10.92 3.95
CA LYS A 90 8.90 -12.01 3.10
C LYS A 90 7.83 -12.92 2.51
N ALA A 91 6.71 -12.32 2.11
CA ALA A 91 5.58 -13.03 1.53
C ALA A 91 5.07 -12.27 0.30
N GLU A 92 4.52 -12.99 -0.68
CA GLU A 92 3.68 -12.40 -1.71
C GLU A 92 2.23 -12.42 -1.23
N MET A 93 1.71 -11.25 -0.86
CA MET A 93 0.36 -11.07 -0.33
C MET A 93 -0.38 -10.04 -1.16
N PRO A 94 -1.67 -10.24 -1.48
CA PRO A 94 -2.51 -9.20 -2.05
C PRO A 94 -2.68 -8.09 -1.01
N VAL A 95 -2.49 -6.84 -1.41
CA VAL A 95 -2.56 -5.70 -0.51
C VAL A 95 -3.17 -4.49 -1.19
N THR A 96 -3.75 -3.60 -0.39
CA THR A 96 -4.27 -2.32 -0.83
C THR A 96 -3.55 -1.20 -0.09
N MET A 97 -2.84 -0.35 -0.83
CA MET A 97 -2.28 0.89 -0.31
C MET A 97 -3.32 2.00 -0.43
N VAL A 98 -3.56 2.75 0.65
CA VAL A 98 -4.59 3.78 0.72
C VAL A 98 -4.07 5.08 1.29
N ARG A 99 -4.61 6.21 0.82
CA ARG A 99 -4.31 7.52 1.40
C ARG A 99 -5.49 8.48 1.26
N MET A 100 -5.91 9.04 2.38
CA MET A 100 -6.79 10.21 2.40
C MET A 100 -5.94 11.48 2.37
N ASN A 101 -6.26 12.42 1.50
CA ASN A 101 -5.68 13.76 1.47
C ASN A 101 -6.78 14.81 1.57
N ASN A 102 -6.50 15.95 2.20
CA ASN A 102 -7.44 17.07 2.24
C ASN A 102 -6.94 18.17 1.29
N ILE A 103 -7.74 18.51 0.28
CA ILE A 103 -7.38 19.48 -0.76
C ILE A 103 -8.17 20.77 -0.54
N ALA A 104 -7.47 21.91 -0.42
CA ALA A 104 -8.13 23.20 -0.22
C ALA A 104 -9.09 23.50 -1.38
N GLY A 105 -10.34 23.85 -1.06
CA GLY A 105 -11.40 24.13 -2.05
C GLY A 105 -12.12 22.90 -2.60
N LEU A 106 -11.68 21.68 -2.25
CA LEU A 106 -12.30 20.43 -2.68
C LEU A 106 -12.73 19.54 -1.49
N GLY A 107 -11.93 19.51 -0.41
CA GLY A 107 -12.16 18.66 0.76
C GLY A 107 -11.38 17.34 0.69
N PRO A 108 -11.83 16.29 1.40
CA PRO A 108 -11.15 15.00 1.44
C PRO A 108 -11.25 14.27 0.09
N VAL A 109 -10.15 13.64 -0.32
CA VAL A 109 -10.07 12.73 -1.47
C VAL A 109 -9.37 11.44 -1.05
N LEU A 110 -9.84 10.29 -1.56
CA LEU A 110 -9.18 9.00 -1.33
C LEU A 110 -8.37 8.56 -2.56
N GLN A 111 -7.15 8.06 -2.32
CA GLN A 111 -6.33 7.35 -3.29
C GLN A 111 -6.19 5.89 -2.89
N ILE A 112 -6.29 4.97 -3.85
CA ILE A 112 -6.27 3.52 -3.67
C ILE A 112 -5.30 2.92 -4.69
N ALA A 113 -4.38 2.07 -4.27
CA ALA A 113 -3.56 1.27 -5.16
C ALA A 113 -3.55 -0.19 -4.68
N GLU A 114 -4.28 -1.06 -5.37
CA GLU A 114 -4.19 -2.51 -5.16
C GLU A 114 -2.93 -3.05 -5.82
N GLY A 115 -2.34 -4.07 -5.21
CA GLY A 115 -1.12 -4.69 -5.69
C GLY A 115 -0.71 -5.87 -4.82
N TYR A 116 0.58 -6.17 -4.84
CA TYR A 116 1.15 -7.28 -4.10
C TYR A 116 2.41 -6.84 -3.37
N THR A 117 2.68 -7.48 -2.24
CA THR A 117 4.04 -7.50 -1.70
C THR A 117 4.92 -8.39 -2.56
N ALA A 118 6.20 -8.07 -2.68
CA ALA A 118 7.16 -8.80 -3.50
C ALA A 118 8.33 -9.31 -2.66
N ILE A 119 8.82 -10.49 -3.01
CA ILE A 119 10.01 -11.10 -2.42
C ILE A 119 11.19 -10.83 -3.35
N LEU A 120 12.25 -10.24 -2.83
CA LEU A 120 13.50 -10.03 -3.56
C LEU A 120 14.52 -11.09 -3.13
N PRO A 121 15.48 -11.45 -4.00
CA PRO A 121 16.65 -12.22 -3.57
C PRO A 121 17.33 -11.52 -2.39
N GLU A 122 17.72 -12.27 -1.38
CA GLU A 122 18.27 -11.75 -0.11
C GLU A 122 19.37 -10.70 -0.33
N ASN A 123 20.33 -10.98 -1.22
CA ASN A 123 21.41 -10.04 -1.51
C ASN A 123 20.90 -8.72 -2.13
N ALA A 124 19.96 -8.80 -3.06
CA ALA A 124 19.37 -7.62 -3.68
C ALA A 124 18.62 -6.79 -2.63
N SER A 125 17.76 -7.43 -1.83
CA SER A 125 17.01 -6.77 -0.76
C SER A 125 17.94 -6.07 0.24
N GLN A 126 18.96 -6.76 0.74
CA GLN A 126 19.92 -6.20 1.70
C GLN A 126 20.68 -5.00 1.14
N ILE A 127 21.09 -5.02 -0.14
CA ILE A 127 21.76 -3.87 -0.78
C ILE A 127 20.83 -2.65 -0.79
N LEU A 128 19.55 -2.84 -1.11
CA LEU A 128 18.58 -1.74 -1.16
C LEU A 128 18.23 -1.22 0.26
N GLN A 129 18.05 -2.11 1.23
CA GLN A 129 17.76 -1.75 2.63
C GLN A 129 18.91 -0.96 3.27
N LYS A 130 20.16 -1.42 3.14
CA LYS A 130 21.35 -0.74 3.69
C LYS A 130 21.58 0.67 3.15
N ARG A 131 21.03 0.98 1.97
CA ARG A 131 21.09 2.31 1.36
C ARG A 131 19.97 3.26 1.79
N THR A 132 18.97 2.75 2.50
CA THR A 132 17.78 3.51 2.93
C THR A 132 17.78 3.63 4.44
N ASP A 133 17.30 2.60 5.14
CA ASP A 133 17.47 2.42 6.58
C ASP A 133 17.28 0.92 6.91
N PRO A 134 18.32 0.19 7.35
CA PRO A 134 18.22 -1.23 7.64
C PRO A 134 17.59 -1.52 9.02
N THR A 135 17.32 -0.51 9.83
CA THR A 135 16.76 -0.66 11.18
C THR A 135 15.23 -0.53 11.21
N TRP A 136 14.61 -0.24 10.08
CA TRP A 136 13.18 0.03 9.95
C TRP A 136 12.46 -1.08 9.17
N PRO A 137 11.15 -1.28 9.38
CA PRO A 137 10.39 -2.34 8.72
C PRO A 137 10.28 -2.08 7.21
N THR A 138 10.55 -3.09 6.40
CA THR A 138 10.55 -3.01 4.94
C THR A 138 9.44 -3.85 4.33
N THR A 139 8.68 -3.25 3.42
CA THR A 139 7.77 -3.93 2.51
C THR A 139 8.05 -3.49 1.08
N TRP A 140 8.31 -4.44 0.19
CA TRP A 140 8.43 -4.17 -1.25
C TRP A 140 7.06 -4.29 -1.89
N PHE A 141 6.52 -3.19 -2.41
CA PHE A 141 5.18 -3.13 -2.98
C PHE A 141 5.22 -2.99 -4.49
N VAL A 142 4.40 -3.78 -5.19
CA VAL A 142 4.20 -3.72 -6.62
C VAL A 142 2.72 -3.42 -6.90
N PRO A 143 2.37 -2.22 -7.40
CA PRO A 143 0.98 -1.92 -7.75
C PRO A 143 0.55 -2.68 -9.00
N ARG A 144 -0.70 -3.13 -9.04
CA ARG A 144 -1.32 -3.66 -10.25
C ARG A 144 -1.45 -2.53 -11.28
N LEU A 145 -0.83 -2.71 -12.44
CA LEU A 145 -0.88 -1.74 -13.54
C LEU A 145 -2.10 -1.97 -14.42
N THR A 146 -2.66 -0.90 -14.96
CA THR A 146 -3.79 -0.95 -15.91
C THR A 146 -3.36 -0.57 -17.33
N GLY A 147 -2.17 0.03 -17.48
CA GLY A 147 -1.72 0.61 -18.75
C GLY A 147 -2.24 2.03 -19.01
N GLU A 148 -3.07 2.56 -18.12
CA GLU A 148 -3.76 3.85 -18.30
C GLU A 148 -3.53 4.79 -17.11
N GLY A 149 -3.63 6.10 -17.36
CA GLY A 149 -3.58 7.13 -16.32
C GLY A 149 -2.38 7.03 -15.38
N ALA A 150 -2.64 7.13 -14.07
CA ALA A 150 -1.63 7.00 -13.03
C ALA A 150 -1.10 5.57 -12.83
N PHE A 151 -1.72 4.56 -13.45
CA PHE A 151 -1.35 3.15 -13.36
C PHE A 151 -0.76 2.60 -14.67
N LYS A 152 -0.25 3.48 -15.54
CA LYS A 152 0.49 3.09 -16.75
C LYS A 152 1.84 2.43 -16.44
N ASP A 153 2.48 2.82 -15.34
CA ASP A 153 3.75 2.28 -14.85
C ASP A 153 3.90 2.53 -13.34
N VAL A 154 4.81 1.80 -12.68
CA VAL A 154 5.02 1.89 -11.22
C VAL A 154 5.50 3.28 -10.79
N TYR A 155 6.28 3.95 -11.65
CA TYR A 155 6.71 5.33 -11.41
C TYR A 155 5.51 6.26 -11.30
N SER A 156 4.56 6.16 -12.22
CA SER A 156 3.36 7.01 -12.28
C SER A 156 2.50 6.83 -11.03
N VAL A 157 2.43 5.62 -10.48
CA VAL A 157 1.73 5.38 -9.21
C VAL A 157 2.37 6.18 -8.08
N MET A 158 3.71 6.13 -7.94
CA MET A 158 4.40 6.90 -6.91
C MET A 158 4.35 8.42 -7.17
N ALA A 159 4.47 8.85 -8.42
CA ALA A 159 4.46 10.26 -8.80
C ALA A 159 3.11 10.94 -8.57
N ASN A 160 2.00 10.17 -8.61
CA ASN A 160 0.65 10.67 -8.34
C ASN A 160 0.19 10.40 -6.90
N TRP A 161 1.02 9.80 -6.05
CA TRP A 161 0.69 9.60 -4.64
C TRP A 161 0.76 10.93 -3.88
N GLY A 162 -0.34 11.33 -3.25
CA GLY A 162 -0.54 12.69 -2.73
C GLY A 162 0.12 13.01 -1.39
N ALA A 163 0.91 12.09 -0.83
CA ALA A 163 1.60 12.29 0.45
C ALA A 163 2.88 11.44 0.54
N ASN A 164 3.69 11.67 1.57
CA ASN A 164 4.84 10.82 1.89
C ASN A 164 4.47 9.52 2.62
N HIS A 165 3.25 9.42 3.16
CA HIS A 165 2.72 8.23 3.85
C HIS A 165 1.63 7.54 3.03
N GLY A 166 1.48 6.24 3.24
CA GLY A 166 0.32 5.45 2.85
C GLY A 166 -0.05 4.51 3.99
N ALA A 167 -1.33 4.13 4.08
CA ALA A 167 -1.76 3.04 4.94
C ALA A 167 -1.84 1.75 4.11
N PHE A 168 -1.48 0.65 4.75
CA PHE A 168 -1.31 -0.66 4.11
C PHE A 168 -2.31 -1.64 4.72
N CYS A 169 -3.08 -2.32 3.87
CA CYS A 169 -4.07 -3.30 4.29
C CYS A 169 -3.89 -4.59 3.50
N TYR A 170 -4.03 -5.73 4.18
CA TYR A 170 -4.10 -7.04 3.52
C TYR A 170 -5.39 -7.19 2.71
N GLY A 171 -5.28 -7.87 1.57
CA GLY A 171 -6.34 -8.09 0.59
C GLY A 171 -6.50 -6.96 -0.42
N HIS A 172 -7.20 -7.26 -1.50
CA HIS A 172 -7.72 -6.30 -2.48
C HIS A 172 -9.09 -5.80 -2.02
N ILE A 173 -9.10 -4.69 -1.29
CA ILE A 173 -10.30 -4.12 -0.66
C ILE A 173 -10.75 -2.81 -1.31
N GLY A 174 -10.17 -2.44 -2.46
CA GLY A 174 -10.42 -1.18 -3.14
C GLY A 174 -11.89 -0.97 -3.48
N ALA A 175 -12.60 -2.01 -3.97
CA ALA A 175 -14.04 -1.92 -4.22
C ALA A 175 -14.85 -1.57 -2.95
N LYS A 176 -14.50 -2.18 -1.81
CA LYS A 176 -15.15 -1.89 -0.52
C LYS A 176 -14.91 -0.44 -0.09
N LEU A 177 -13.69 0.06 -0.29
CA LEU A 177 -13.32 1.44 0.02
C LEU A 177 -14.04 2.43 -0.90
N ILE A 178 -14.17 2.14 -2.19
CA ILE A 178 -14.94 2.96 -3.14
C ILE A 178 -16.40 3.06 -2.69
N THR A 179 -17.01 1.93 -2.31
CA THR A 179 -18.37 1.92 -1.77
C THR A 179 -18.47 2.75 -0.50
N LEU A 180 -17.57 2.56 0.47
CA LEU A 180 -17.53 3.35 1.71
C LEU A 180 -17.38 4.85 1.43
N CYS A 181 -16.46 5.24 0.54
CA CYS A 181 -16.24 6.62 0.13
C CYS A 181 -17.48 7.25 -0.49
N SER A 182 -18.20 6.51 -1.34
CA SER A 182 -19.46 7.02 -1.92
C SER A 182 -20.55 7.23 -0.85
N MET A 183 -20.61 6.39 0.19
CA MET A 183 -21.51 6.61 1.33
C MET A 183 -21.12 7.87 2.09
N LEU A 184 -19.83 8.16 2.21
CA LEU A 184 -19.30 9.33 2.93
C LEU A 184 -19.18 10.60 2.06
N ARG A 185 -19.48 10.50 0.77
CA ARG A 185 -19.33 11.56 -0.24
C ARG A 185 -17.88 12.07 -0.31
N VAL A 186 -16.94 11.15 -0.21
CA VAL A 186 -15.52 11.38 -0.44
C VAL A 186 -15.18 10.93 -1.86
N PRO A 187 -14.80 11.83 -2.79
CA PRO A 187 -14.38 11.42 -4.13
C PRO A 187 -13.10 10.57 -4.10
N VAL A 188 -13.04 9.58 -4.98
CA VAL A 188 -11.86 8.73 -5.17
C VAL A 188 -11.04 9.29 -6.33
N SER A 189 -9.90 9.90 -6.04
CA SER A 189 -9.09 10.65 -7.01
C SER A 189 -8.06 9.81 -7.77
N LEU A 190 -7.82 8.58 -7.33
CA LEU A 190 -6.88 7.65 -7.94
C LEU A 190 -7.25 6.21 -7.52
N HIS A 191 -7.55 5.33 -8.47
CA HIS A 191 -7.70 3.89 -8.20
C HIS A 191 -7.38 3.01 -9.42
N ASN A 192 -6.99 1.76 -9.16
CA ASN A 192 -6.81 0.70 -10.17
C ASN A 192 -7.79 -0.46 -10.00
N VAL A 193 -8.88 -0.25 -9.25
CA VAL A 193 -9.98 -1.20 -9.11
C VAL A 193 -10.69 -1.38 -10.46
N PRO A 194 -10.98 -2.61 -10.91
CA PRO A 194 -11.70 -2.85 -12.16
C PRO A 194 -13.09 -2.19 -12.16
N ALA A 195 -13.50 -1.65 -13.31
CA ALA A 195 -14.70 -0.84 -13.43
C ALA A 195 -15.97 -1.61 -13.03
N GLU A 196 -16.02 -2.91 -13.32
CA GLU A 196 -17.13 -3.81 -12.98
C GLU A 196 -17.30 -4.07 -11.48
N GLN A 197 -16.28 -3.77 -10.66
CA GLN A 197 -16.34 -3.89 -9.20
C GLN A 197 -16.72 -2.58 -8.51
N VAL A 198 -16.76 -1.46 -9.25
CA VAL A 198 -17.13 -0.16 -8.70
C VAL A 198 -18.62 -0.17 -8.35
N PHE A 199 -18.91 -0.15 -7.06
CA PHE A 199 -20.28 -0.14 -6.54
C PHE A 199 -20.53 1.11 -5.70
N ARG A 200 -21.48 1.94 -6.15
CA ARG A 200 -21.89 3.22 -5.54
C ARG A 200 -23.42 3.29 -5.51
N PRO A 201 -24.04 4.22 -4.74
CA PRO A 201 -25.49 4.42 -4.79
C PRO A 201 -25.97 4.67 -6.22
N HIS A 202 -27.12 4.10 -6.59
CA HIS A 202 -27.65 4.16 -7.96
C HIS A 202 -27.71 5.59 -8.54
N ALA A 203 -27.94 6.59 -7.68
CA ALA A 203 -27.99 7.99 -8.05
C ALA A 203 -26.70 8.53 -8.71
N TRP A 204 -25.52 7.92 -8.48
CA TRP A 204 -24.26 8.30 -9.14
C TRP A 204 -24.37 8.19 -10.67
N SER A 205 -25.14 7.22 -11.18
CA SER A 205 -25.30 7.02 -12.63
C SER A 205 -25.99 8.20 -13.33
N ALA A 206 -26.83 8.97 -12.61
CA ALA A 206 -27.46 10.18 -13.13
C ALA A 206 -26.46 11.33 -13.33
N PHE A 207 -25.28 11.27 -12.69
CA PHE A 207 -24.19 12.23 -12.91
C PHE A 207 -23.30 11.84 -14.09
N GLY A 208 -23.49 10.67 -14.71
CA GLY A 208 -22.77 10.17 -15.88
C GLY A 208 -22.35 8.71 -15.76
N THR A 209 -22.26 8.01 -16.89
CA THR A 209 -21.96 6.57 -16.96
C THR A 209 -20.67 6.21 -17.71
N VAL A 210 -20.02 7.19 -18.35
CA VAL A 210 -18.76 6.99 -19.10
C VAL A 210 -17.59 7.55 -18.30
N GLU A 211 -17.62 8.84 -17.98
CA GLU A 211 -16.62 9.53 -17.15
C GLU A 211 -16.90 9.30 -15.66
N THR A 212 -16.70 8.07 -15.18
CA THR A 212 -17.09 7.63 -13.83
C THR A 212 -16.34 8.35 -12.70
N GLU A 213 -15.10 8.78 -12.94
CA GLU A 213 -14.35 9.66 -12.03
C GLU A 213 -15.05 11.02 -11.91
N SER A 214 -15.31 11.68 -13.04
CA SER A 214 -15.98 12.98 -13.08
C SER A 214 -17.39 12.93 -12.48
N ALA A 215 -18.12 11.83 -12.71
CA ALA A 215 -19.42 11.58 -12.10
C ALA A 215 -19.33 11.48 -10.56
N ASP A 216 -18.29 10.84 -10.02
CA ASP A 216 -18.03 10.77 -8.58
C ASP A 216 -17.83 12.15 -7.97
N TYR A 217 -16.98 12.97 -8.59
CA TYR A 217 -16.74 14.35 -8.15
C TYR A 217 -18.02 15.18 -8.15
N ARG A 218 -18.83 15.10 -9.21
CA ARG A 218 -20.11 15.82 -9.29
C ARG A 218 -21.10 15.36 -8.22
N ALA A 219 -21.22 14.05 -8.00
CA ALA A 219 -22.12 13.50 -7.00
C ALA A 219 -21.68 13.87 -5.58
N CYS A 220 -20.39 13.73 -5.25
CA CYS A 220 -19.86 14.13 -3.94
C CYS A 220 -20.06 15.63 -3.68
N ALA A 221 -19.81 16.48 -4.68
CA ALA A 221 -20.05 17.92 -4.56
C ALA A 221 -21.53 18.27 -4.39
N ALA A 222 -22.43 17.60 -5.10
CA ALA A 222 -23.87 17.85 -5.03
C ALA A 222 -24.48 17.41 -3.69
N TYR A 223 -24.01 16.29 -3.12
CA TYR A 223 -24.57 15.74 -1.88
C TYR A 223 -23.86 16.23 -0.62
N GLY A 224 -22.61 16.66 -0.70
CA GLY A 224 -21.85 17.18 0.42
C GLY A 224 -21.56 16.14 1.53
N PRO A 225 -20.86 16.56 2.61
CA PRO A 225 -20.53 15.68 3.73
C PRO A 225 -21.78 15.17 4.44
N MET A 226 -21.73 13.94 4.96
CA MET A 226 -22.89 13.29 5.58
C MET A 226 -23.45 14.04 6.80
N PHE A 227 -22.60 14.73 7.57
CA PHE A 227 -22.97 15.32 8.87
C PHE A 227 -22.89 16.85 8.93
N GLY A 228 -22.70 17.51 7.79
CA GLY A 228 -22.53 18.97 7.70
C GLY A 228 -21.08 19.43 7.77
#